data_AF-A0A9P7Q8Z7-F1
#
_entry.id   AF-A0A9P7Q8Z7-F1
#
_cell.length_a   1.000
_cell.length_b   1.000
_cell.length_c   1.000
_cell.angle_alpha   90.00
_cell.angle_beta   90.00
_cell.angle_gamma   90.00
#
_symmetry.space_group_name_H-M   'P 1'
#
loop_
_entity.id
_entity.type
_entity.pdbx_description
1 polymer ?
#
loop_
_entity_poly.entity_id
_entity_poly.type
_entity_poly.pdbx_seq_one_letter_code
_entity_poly.pdbx_strand_id
1 'polypeptide(L)'
;MSVLSCMISLLAYGKRIAMEYGNAGSVFWEGENRVMVLHGGRIVMAKFCAMVENAIDDAETLFWQRLMSTADECNRSELDFNTLTDDISFRRRGCSFLDNKSNGLSNKHMSVTLVKLLASKNGKKMWRDKKWNTQLTREYLRQVDKFRKLLLFCVHVTGGQPARGTEILSLRFANGCARSRNVFLLDGYVMTVTFYNKTDAGWDSPKIVPRFLPWRVGQLMASYLVYVEPLAKFLRDAIGHQSHGGEYIWADEAGPWDTSKLTSILKQRTGQDLGQDLGTLKFRHAAVGIGRQFVGDEFARGYKDEIGEVDEPEDETEDPLEMSAGRGSAMGASRYAVPSDLVKHLSQRNIDTFRPLSQSWHRFLGLDSRKGDKVNKQKRDGAEMQATPAKKTRFCLAGGPTTSATTCDQLGAVRAAAPATRIASTVLPTMPWTVEDEPRRTQSPPLHGFD
;
A
#
# COMPACT_ATOMS: atom_id res chain seq x y z
N MET A 1 36.88 25.56 -30.43
CA MET A 1 35.78 25.07 -29.57
C MET A 1 36.12 25.39 -28.13
N SER A 2 35.16 25.87 -27.33
CA SER A 2 35.41 26.11 -25.90
C SER A 2 35.48 24.78 -25.13
N VAL A 3 36.22 24.77 -24.02
CA VAL A 3 36.33 23.59 -23.14
C VAL A 3 34.95 23.12 -22.67
N LEU A 4 34.05 24.06 -22.36
CA LEU A 4 32.67 23.77 -21.95
C LEU A 4 31.87 23.04 -23.05
N SER A 5 32.00 23.44 -24.31
CA SER A 5 31.33 22.79 -25.44
C SER A 5 31.83 21.35 -25.65
N CYS A 6 33.12 21.11 -25.41
CA CYS A 6 33.71 19.77 -25.45
C CYS A 6 33.19 18.89 -24.31
N MET A 7 33.13 19.43 -23.08
CA MET A 7 32.60 18.71 -21.91
C MET A 7 31.12 18.35 -22.06
N ILE A 8 30.29 19.27 -22.58
CA ILE A 8 28.86 18.99 -22.86
C ILE A 8 28.72 17.91 -23.93
N SER A 9 29.55 17.96 -24.98
CA SER A 9 29.53 16.96 -26.05
C SER A 9 29.97 15.57 -25.55
N LEU A 10 30.98 15.51 -24.67
CA LEU A 10 31.42 14.28 -24.00
C LEU A 10 30.35 13.73 -23.06
N LEU A 11 29.64 14.59 -22.31
CA LEU A 11 28.50 14.17 -21.47
C LEU A 11 27.36 13.61 -22.32
N ALA A 12 27.01 14.28 -23.43
CA ALA A 12 25.97 13.81 -24.36
C ALA A 12 26.37 12.49 -25.02
N TYR A 13 27.65 12.34 -25.41
CA TYR A 13 28.20 11.10 -25.95
C TYR A 13 28.20 9.97 -24.91
N GLY A 14 28.61 10.24 -23.66
CA GLY A 14 28.55 9.30 -22.55
C GLY A 14 27.12 8.87 -22.23
N LYS A 15 26.16 9.80 -22.20
CA LYS A 15 24.72 9.50 -22.06
C LYS A 15 24.23 8.63 -23.22
N ARG A 16 24.64 8.93 -24.45
CA ARG A 16 24.27 8.15 -25.63
C ARG A 16 24.82 6.72 -25.57
N ILE A 17 26.11 6.55 -25.24
CA ILE A 17 26.70 5.23 -25.03
C ILE A 17 25.98 4.49 -23.90
N ALA A 18 25.70 5.16 -22.77
CA ALA A 18 24.97 4.55 -21.66
C ALA A 18 23.54 4.14 -22.06
N MET A 19 22.84 4.93 -22.89
CA MET A 19 21.53 4.57 -23.44
C MET A 19 21.61 3.43 -24.46
N GLU A 20 22.67 3.38 -25.29
CA GLU A 20 22.89 2.32 -26.28
C GLU A 20 23.33 1.00 -25.61
N TYR A 21 24.21 1.05 -24.61
CA TYR A 21 24.67 -0.13 -23.84
C TYR A 21 23.65 -0.59 -22.79
N GLY A 22 22.86 0.31 -22.19
CA GLY A 22 21.81 -0.03 -21.23
C GLY A 22 20.66 -0.86 -21.83
N ASN A 23 20.55 -0.89 -23.15
CA ASN A 23 19.59 -1.71 -23.89
C ASN A 23 20.11 -3.09 -24.30
N ALA A 24 21.42 -3.38 -24.11
CA ALA A 24 22.03 -4.67 -24.41
C ALA A 24 21.78 -5.68 -23.28
N GLY A 25 20.54 -6.18 -23.24
CA GLY A 25 20.02 -7.12 -22.24
C GLY A 25 18.54 -6.90 -21.91
N SER A 26 17.85 -6.17 -22.80
CA SER A 26 16.53 -5.59 -22.63
C SER A 26 15.43 -6.65 -22.59
N VAL A 27 14.46 -6.44 -21.71
CA VAL A 27 13.28 -7.29 -21.50
C VAL A 27 12.72 -7.85 -22.80
N PHE A 28 12.61 -9.16 -22.91
CA PHE A 28 11.97 -9.82 -24.03
C PHE A 28 10.90 -10.82 -23.58
N TRP A 29 9.97 -11.10 -24.48
CA TRP A 29 8.81 -11.93 -24.23
C TRP A 29 8.87 -13.22 -25.04
N GLU A 30 8.62 -14.35 -24.39
CA GLU A 30 8.54 -15.66 -25.03
C GLU A 30 7.13 -16.25 -24.91
N GLY A 31 6.80 -17.17 -25.82
CA GLY A 31 5.57 -17.97 -25.78
C GLY A 31 4.31 -17.11 -25.72
N GLU A 32 4.15 -16.18 -26.67
CA GLU A 32 2.99 -15.28 -26.74
C GLU A 32 2.82 -14.38 -25.49
N ASN A 33 3.94 -13.84 -24.99
CA ASN A 33 3.99 -13.02 -23.77
C ASN A 33 3.69 -13.78 -22.47
N ARG A 34 3.70 -15.10 -22.47
CA ARG A 34 3.49 -15.90 -21.23
C ARG A 34 4.71 -15.90 -20.32
N VAL A 35 5.90 -15.63 -20.87
CA VAL A 35 7.15 -15.59 -20.11
C VAL A 35 7.90 -14.30 -20.42
N MET A 36 8.24 -13.56 -19.36
CA MET A 36 9.15 -12.42 -19.43
C MET A 36 10.57 -12.92 -19.14
N VAL A 37 11.54 -12.52 -19.96
CA VAL A 37 12.96 -12.73 -19.67
C VAL A 37 13.61 -11.40 -19.31
N LEU A 38 14.15 -11.32 -18.10
CA LEU A 38 14.78 -10.13 -17.53
C LEU A 38 16.20 -10.49 -17.06
N HIS A 39 17.22 -9.95 -17.74
CA HIS A 39 18.63 -10.23 -17.42
C HIS A 39 18.95 -11.74 -17.29
N GLY A 40 18.40 -12.56 -18.19
CA GLY A 40 18.55 -14.02 -18.18
C GLY A 40 17.62 -14.77 -17.22
N GLY A 41 16.95 -14.08 -16.29
CA GLY A 41 15.94 -14.65 -15.40
C GLY A 41 14.60 -14.80 -16.12
N ARG A 42 13.95 -15.97 -15.99
CA ARG A 42 12.67 -16.28 -16.63
C ARG A 42 11.53 -16.13 -15.62
N ILE A 43 10.57 -15.26 -15.91
CA ILE A 43 9.39 -15.01 -15.07
C ILE A 43 8.14 -15.45 -15.84
N VAL A 44 7.53 -16.54 -15.40
CA VAL A 44 6.29 -17.06 -15.99
C VAL A 44 5.10 -16.27 -15.42
N MET A 45 4.26 -15.68 -16.29
CA MET A 45 3.16 -14.80 -15.86
C MET A 45 2.12 -15.51 -14.97
N ALA A 46 1.83 -16.79 -15.25
CA ALA A 46 0.95 -17.59 -14.40
C ALA A 46 1.52 -17.76 -12.98
N LYS A 47 2.84 -18.00 -12.86
CA LYS A 47 3.52 -18.07 -11.55
C LYS A 47 3.57 -16.70 -10.87
N PHE A 48 3.76 -15.62 -11.62
CA PHE A 48 3.72 -14.26 -11.09
C PHE A 48 2.36 -13.93 -10.48
N CYS A 49 1.26 -14.21 -11.18
CA CYS A 49 -0.09 -14.00 -10.63
C CYS A 49 -0.36 -14.91 -9.42
N ALA A 50 0.06 -16.18 -9.49
CA ALA A 50 -0.10 -17.12 -8.38
C ALA A 50 0.71 -16.71 -7.13
N MET A 51 1.94 -16.20 -7.30
CA MET A 51 2.75 -15.64 -6.20
C MET A 51 2.00 -14.53 -5.46
N VAL A 52 1.38 -13.63 -6.21
CA VAL A 52 0.62 -12.50 -5.65
C VAL A 52 -0.60 -13.00 -4.89
N GLU A 53 -1.39 -13.89 -5.49
CA GLU A 53 -2.57 -14.48 -4.85
C GLU A 53 -2.19 -15.22 -3.56
N ASN A 54 -1.18 -16.10 -3.63
CA ASN A 54 -0.67 -16.82 -2.47
C ASN A 54 -0.19 -15.87 -1.37
N ALA A 55 0.40 -14.71 -1.71
CA ALA A 55 0.88 -13.77 -0.72
C ALA A 55 -0.27 -13.09 0.04
N ILE A 56 -1.37 -12.82 -0.67
CA ILE A 56 -2.59 -12.30 -0.07
C ILE A 56 -3.25 -13.37 0.80
N ASP A 57 -3.32 -14.62 0.33
CA ASP A 57 -3.85 -15.76 1.11
C ASP A 57 -3.06 -15.98 2.41
N ASP A 58 -1.73 -15.93 2.33
CA ASP A 58 -0.84 -16.03 3.49
C ASP A 58 -1.09 -14.88 4.48
N ALA A 59 -1.27 -13.66 3.97
CA ALA A 59 -1.51 -12.48 4.79
C ALA A 59 -2.89 -12.54 5.48
N GLU A 60 -3.94 -12.94 4.76
CA GLU A 60 -5.29 -13.15 5.30
C GLU A 60 -5.31 -14.28 6.34
N THR A 61 -4.67 -15.40 6.03
CA THR A 61 -4.55 -16.53 6.96
C THR A 61 -3.86 -16.10 8.25
N LEU A 62 -2.72 -15.42 8.14
CA LEU A 62 -1.98 -14.93 9.31
C LEU A 62 -2.79 -13.91 10.11
N PHE A 63 -3.43 -12.95 9.42
CA PHE A 63 -4.24 -11.91 10.04
C PHE A 63 -5.41 -12.50 10.83
N TRP A 64 -6.25 -13.30 10.18
CA TRP A 64 -7.48 -13.81 10.78
C TRP A 64 -7.20 -14.88 11.84
N GLN A 65 -6.33 -15.84 11.54
CA GLN A 65 -6.10 -16.96 12.45
C GLN A 65 -5.19 -16.59 13.63
N ARG A 66 -4.10 -15.84 13.40
CA ARG A 66 -3.10 -15.58 14.44
C ARG A 66 -3.30 -14.25 15.15
N LEU A 67 -3.67 -13.18 14.44
CA LEU A 67 -3.80 -11.85 15.05
C LEU A 67 -5.20 -11.63 15.63
N MET A 68 -6.24 -11.90 14.83
CA MET A 68 -7.63 -11.70 15.24
C MET A 68 -8.23 -12.88 16.00
N SER A 69 -7.51 -14.01 16.12
CA SER A 69 -8.01 -15.25 16.74
C SER A 69 -9.38 -15.69 16.21
N THR A 70 -9.65 -15.42 14.93
CA THR A 70 -10.93 -15.65 14.25
C THR A 70 -10.68 -16.57 13.05
N ALA A 71 -10.59 -17.88 13.31
CA ALA A 71 -10.33 -18.86 12.26
C ALA A 71 -11.54 -19.01 11.31
N ASP A 72 -12.74 -19.09 11.89
CA ASP A 72 -14.00 -19.28 11.16
C ASP A 72 -14.33 -18.06 10.29
N GLU A 73 -14.56 -18.30 9.01
CA GLU A 73 -14.84 -17.25 8.02
C GLU A 73 -16.11 -16.47 8.32
N CYS A 74 -17.15 -17.14 8.82
CA CYS A 74 -18.43 -16.52 9.19
C CYS A 74 -18.31 -15.46 10.29
N ASN A 75 -17.23 -15.49 11.07
CA ASN A 75 -16.98 -14.57 12.17
C ASN A 75 -16.02 -13.43 11.78
N ARG A 76 -15.51 -13.43 10.55
CA ARG A 76 -14.64 -12.36 10.02
C ARG A 76 -15.49 -11.14 9.69
N SER A 77 -15.13 -10.01 10.28
CA SER A 77 -15.84 -8.74 10.06
C SER A 77 -15.09 -7.92 9.03
N GLU A 78 -15.71 -7.71 7.86
CA GLU A 78 -15.19 -6.83 6.82
C GLU A 78 -15.61 -5.38 7.08
N LEU A 79 -14.79 -4.44 6.61
CA LEU A 79 -15.10 -3.02 6.64
C LEU A 79 -15.83 -2.63 5.36
N ASP A 80 -17.03 -2.04 5.46
CA ASP A 80 -17.72 -1.53 4.28
C ASP A 80 -17.19 -0.14 3.87
N PHE A 81 -16.22 -0.13 2.96
CA PHE A 81 -15.61 1.11 2.46
C PHE A 81 -16.59 2.07 1.77
N ASN A 82 -17.79 1.62 1.38
CA ASN A 82 -18.79 2.51 0.82
C ASN A 82 -19.47 3.38 1.88
N THR A 83 -19.42 2.94 3.14
CA THR A 83 -20.01 3.65 4.28
C THR A 83 -18.99 4.49 5.04
N LEU A 84 -17.72 4.09 4.98
CA LEU A 84 -16.63 4.83 5.61
C LEU A 84 -16.33 6.09 4.80
N THR A 85 -16.17 7.19 5.53
CA THR A 85 -15.89 8.52 4.98
C THR A 85 -14.52 8.99 5.45
N ASP A 86 -13.76 9.60 4.55
CA ASP A 86 -12.46 10.13 4.87
C ASP A 86 -12.28 11.52 4.28
N ASP A 87 -11.85 12.46 5.12
CA ASP A 87 -11.52 13.81 4.69
C ASP A 87 -10.03 13.87 4.39
N ILE A 88 -9.71 13.83 3.11
CA ILE A 88 -8.34 13.93 2.58
C ILE A 88 -7.72 15.28 2.99
N SER A 89 -8.52 16.32 3.17
CA SER A 89 -8.06 17.66 3.53
C SER A 89 -7.74 17.83 5.02
N PHE A 90 -8.13 16.87 5.85
CA PHE A 90 -8.01 16.94 7.29
C PHE A 90 -6.55 16.76 7.75
N ARG A 91 -6.05 17.72 8.52
CA ARG A 91 -4.61 17.86 8.85
C ARG A 91 -4.27 17.72 10.33
N ARG A 92 -5.27 17.49 11.19
CA ARG A 92 -5.02 17.42 12.63
C ARG A 92 -4.01 16.31 12.91
N ARG A 93 -2.95 16.64 13.66
CA ARG A 93 -1.90 15.69 14.05
C ARG A 93 -2.51 14.44 14.70
N GLY A 94 -1.93 13.29 14.40
CA GLY A 94 -2.34 11.99 14.90
C GLY A 94 -3.63 11.47 14.27
N CYS A 95 -4.24 12.19 13.33
CA CYS A 95 -5.54 11.82 12.78
C CYS A 95 -5.46 11.15 11.42
N SER A 96 -6.46 10.30 11.17
CA SER A 96 -6.72 9.58 9.93
C SER A 96 -8.23 9.34 9.78
N PHE A 97 -8.63 8.53 8.80
CA PHE A 97 -10.03 8.07 8.68
C PHE A 97 -10.57 7.35 9.93
N LEU A 98 -9.67 6.83 10.78
CA LEU A 98 -10.01 6.20 12.06
C LEU A 98 -10.64 7.18 13.06
N ASP A 99 -10.25 8.45 12.97
CA ASP A 99 -10.64 9.52 13.89
C ASP A 99 -11.88 10.29 13.44
N ASN A 100 -12.40 9.94 12.25
CA ASN A 100 -13.64 10.52 11.75
C ASN A 100 -14.83 9.99 12.57
N LYS A 101 -15.53 10.89 13.26
CA LYS A 101 -16.63 10.55 14.18
C LYS A 101 -17.77 9.81 13.48
N SER A 102 -18.04 10.11 12.20
CA SER A 102 -19.10 9.45 11.42
C SER A 102 -18.84 7.96 11.20
N ASN A 103 -17.57 7.54 11.19
CA ASN A 103 -17.17 6.15 10.97
C ASN A 103 -17.37 5.28 12.22
N GLY A 104 -17.46 5.88 13.41
CA GLY A 104 -17.65 5.14 14.67
C GLY A 104 -16.50 4.20 15.06
N LEU A 105 -15.31 4.38 14.46
CA LEU A 105 -14.17 3.45 14.62
C LEU A 105 -13.34 3.70 15.89
N SER A 106 -13.45 4.88 16.51
CA SER A 106 -12.64 5.26 17.67
C SER A 106 -12.93 4.38 18.90
N ASN A 107 -11.89 3.78 19.49
CA ASN A 107 -11.83 3.01 20.76
C ASN A 107 -12.71 1.76 20.92
N LYS A 108 -13.79 1.59 20.13
CA LYS A 108 -14.65 0.39 20.20
C LYS A 108 -13.98 -0.86 19.61
N HIS A 109 -13.06 -0.70 18.66
CA HIS A 109 -12.49 -1.85 17.95
C HIS A 109 -11.28 -2.47 18.64
N MET A 110 -10.44 -1.68 19.31
CA MET A 110 -9.35 -2.23 20.11
C MET A 110 -9.88 -3.12 21.25
N SER A 111 -10.95 -2.68 21.94
CA SER A 111 -11.57 -3.46 23.01
C SER A 111 -12.16 -4.77 22.50
N VAL A 112 -12.81 -4.77 21.33
CA VAL A 112 -13.28 -6.01 20.68
C VAL A 112 -12.13 -6.97 20.35
N THR A 113 -11.05 -6.48 19.74
CA THR A 113 -9.89 -7.33 19.42
C THR A 113 -9.22 -7.87 20.69
N LEU A 114 -9.10 -7.04 21.72
CA LEU A 114 -8.55 -7.46 23.01
C LEU A 114 -9.40 -8.55 23.66
N VAL A 115 -10.73 -8.41 23.65
CA VAL A 115 -11.65 -9.44 24.17
C VAL A 115 -11.49 -10.76 23.41
N LYS A 116 -11.42 -10.71 22.07
CA LYS A 116 -11.17 -11.90 21.23
C LYS A 116 -9.83 -12.54 21.55
N LEU A 117 -8.77 -11.74 21.68
CA LEU A 117 -7.43 -12.21 22.03
C LEU A 117 -7.47 -12.92 23.39
N LEU A 118 -8.03 -12.28 24.42
CA LEU A 118 -8.09 -12.82 25.78
C LEU A 118 -8.99 -14.07 25.90
N ALA A 119 -9.99 -14.21 25.02
CA ALA A 119 -10.80 -15.43 24.94
C ALA A 119 -10.04 -16.62 24.32
N SER A 120 -9.03 -16.35 23.48
CA SER A 120 -8.24 -17.38 22.81
C SER A 120 -7.38 -18.19 23.79
N LYS A 121 -7.04 -19.43 23.41
CA LYS A 121 -6.18 -20.32 24.22
C LYS A 121 -4.83 -19.67 24.56
N ASN A 122 -4.25 -18.91 23.63
CA ASN A 122 -2.96 -18.25 23.82
C ASN A 122 -3.10 -16.96 24.64
N GLY A 123 -4.15 -16.18 24.43
CA GLY A 123 -4.36 -14.93 25.19
C GLY A 123 -4.65 -15.18 26.68
N LYS A 124 -5.38 -16.24 27.03
CA LYS A 124 -5.54 -16.67 28.44
C LYS A 124 -4.21 -16.98 29.12
N LYS A 125 -3.22 -17.46 28.37
CA LYS A 125 -1.87 -17.68 28.91
C LYS A 125 -1.06 -16.38 28.96
N MET A 126 -1.31 -15.48 28.01
CA MET A 126 -0.66 -14.18 27.88
C MET A 126 -1.05 -13.21 28.99
N TRP A 127 -2.27 -13.30 29.51
CA TRP A 127 -2.77 -12.45 30.61
C TRP A 127 -3.16 -13.30 31.82
N ARG A 128 -2.40 -13.18 32.92
CA ARG A 128 -2.66 -13.88 34.20
C ARG A 128 -2.34 -12.97 35.38
N ASP A 129 -3.07 -13.12 36.48
CA ASP A 129 -2.81 -12.41 37.74
C ASP A 129 -2.68 -10.89 37.56
N LYS A 130 -3.50 -10.32 36.67
CA LYS A 130 -3.49 -8.92 36.26
C LYS A 130 -2.14 -8.43 35.68
N LYS A 131 -1.35 -9.33 35.10
CA LYS A 131 -0.05 -9.05 34.48
C LYS A 131 0.04 -9.69 33.10
N TRP A 132 0.71 -8.97 32.19
CA TRP A 132 1.08 -9.48 30.87
C TRP A 132 2.31 -10.37 30.97
N ASN A 133 2.24 -11.56 30.38
CA ASN A 133 3.41 -12.41 30.19
C ASN A 133 4.27 -11.83 29.06
N THR A 134 5.45 -11.29 29.42
CA THR A 134 6.35 -10.61 28.48
C THR A 134 6.75 -11.48 27.29
N GLN A 135 7.04 -12.77 27.52
CA GLN A 135 7.49 -13.67 26.46
C GLN A 135 6.40 -13.95 25.43
N LEU A 136 5.20 -14.32 25.89
CA LEU A 136 4.06 -14.60 25.01
C LEU A 136 3.59 -13.34 24.29
N THR A 137 3.62 -12.18 24.97
CA THR A 137 3.27 -10.90 24.36
C THR A 137 4.26 -10.54 23.24
N ARG A 138 5.57 -10.73 23.48
CA ARG A 138 6.59 -10.54 22.45
C ARG A 138 6.42 -11.49 21.27
N GLU A 139 6.02 -12.73 21.52
CA GLU A 139 5.72 -13.70 20.45
C GLU A 139 4.55 -13.25 19.57
N TYR A 140 3.48 -12.71 20.17
CA TYR A 140 2.37 -12.12 19.42
C TYR A 140 2.83 -10.92 18.58
N LEU A 141 3.62 -10.00 19.16
CA LEU A 141 4.17 -8.86 18.42
C LEU A 141 5.05 -9.28 17.23
N ARG A 142 5.82 -10.38 17.36
CA ARG A 142 6.55 -10.96 16.21
C ARG A 142 5.63 -11.48 15.10
N GLN A 143 4.43 -11.98 15.43
CA GLN A 143 3.43 -12.33 14.42
C GLN A 143 2.87 -11.08 13.73
N VAL A 144 2.68 -9.99 14.46
CA VAL A 144 2.32 -8.68 13.88
C VAL A 144 3.41 -8.24 12.90
N ASP A 145 4.69 -8.34 13.27
CA ASP A 145 5.81 -7.99 12.37
C ASP A 145 5.83 -8.87 11.11
N LYS A 146 5.61 -10.18 11.26
CA LYS A 146 5.52 -11.10 10.13
C LYS A 146 4.37 -10.71 9.19
N PHE A 147 3.22 -10.35 9.75
CA PHE A 147 2.09 -9.86 8.98
C PHE A 147 2.41 -8.54 8.27
N ARG A 148 3.05 -7.58 8.94
CA ARG A 148 3.45 -6.30 8.32
C ARG A 148 4.40 -6.49 7.14
N LYS A 149 5.30 -7.48 7.18
CA LYS A 149 6.16 -7.84 6.04
C LYS A 149 5.35 -8.37 4.85
N LEU A 150 4.39 -9.25 5.10
CA LEU A 150 3.47 -9.76 4.06
C LEU A 150 2.59 -8.65 3.49
N LEU A 151 2.05 -7.78 4.36
CA LEU A 151 1.23 -6.65 3.95
C LEU A 151 2.03 -5.66 3.11
N LEU A 152 3.28 -5.33 3.50
CA LEU A 152 4.18 -4.49 2.71
C LEU A 152 4.40 -5.08 1.31
N PHE A 153 4.67 -6.39 1.21
CA PHE A 153 4.78 -7.07 -0.08
C PHE A 153 3.49 -6.90 -0.89
N CYS A 154 2.33 -7.22 -0.30
CA CYS A 154 1.04 -7.12 -1.00
C CYS A 154 0.77 -5.70 -1.49
N VAL A 155 0.95 -4.68 -0.65
CA VAL A 155 0.76 -3.26 -1.01
C VAL A 155 1.70 -2.84 -2.13
N HIS A 156 2.98 -3.22 -2.04
CA HIS A 156 3.99 -2.84 -3.03
C HIS A 156 3.75 -3.47 -4.41
N VAL A 157 3.34 -4.74 -4.44
CA VAL A 157 3.15 -5.50 -5.69
C VAL A 157 1.79 -5.23 -6.35
N THR A 158 0.75 -4.97 -5.55
CA THR A 158 -0.62 -4.88 -6.06
C THR A 158 -1.11 -3.46 -6.32
N GLY A 159 -0.50 -2.42 -5.73
CA GLY A 159 -0.98 -1.03 -5.86
C GLY A 159 -0.87 -0.40 -7.25
N GLY A 160 -0.36 -1.14 -8.25
CA GLY A 160 -0.08 -0.66 -9.60
C GLY A 160 1.42 -0.65 -9.87
N GLN A 161 1.91 0.41 -10.51
CA GLN A 161 3.34 0.60 -10.71
C GLN A 161 4.06 0.58 -9.34
N PRO A 162 5.18 -0.15 -9.15
CA PRO A 162 5.84 -0.13 -7.85
C PRO A 162 6.53 1.21 -7.55
N ALA A 163 6.30 1.73 -6.35
CA ALA A 163 7.03 2.86 -5.79
C ALA A 163 8.50 2.49 -5.52
N ARG A 164 9.37 3.48 -5.33
CA ARG A 164 10.74 3.21 -4.84
C ARG A 164 10.71 2.69 -3.39
N GLY A 165 11.80 2.06 -2.96
CA GLY A 165 11.94 1.57 -1.60
C GLY A 165 11.72 2.67 -0.56
N THR A 166 12.42 3.78 -0.71
CA THR A 166 12.33 4.96 0.16
C THR A 166 10.92 5.58 0.19
N GLU A 167 10.20 5.54 -0.93
CA GLU A 167 8.84 6.05 -1.06
C GLU A 167 7.80 5.16 -0.35
N ILE A 168 7.86 3.84 -0.56
CA ILE A 168 6.87 2.92 0.02
C ILE A 168 7.09 2.71 1.52
N LEU A 169 8.35 2.74 1.97
CA LEU A 169 8.70 2.53 3.38
C LEU A 169 8.41 3.77 4.24
N SER A 170 8.27 4.95 3.63
CA SER A 170 7.92 6.18 4.33
C SER A 170 6.40 6.40 4.49
N LEU A 171 5.56 5.44 4.10
CA LEU A 171 4.11 5.54 4.26
C LEU A 171 3.68 5.69 5.72
N ARG A 172 2.80 6.65 5.95
CA ARG A 172 2.19 6.96 7.25
C ARG A 172 0.69 6.70 7.25
N PHE A 173 0.17 6.19 8.34
CA PHE A 173 -1.28 6.01 8.53
C PHE A 173 -1.95 7.24 9.15
N ALA A 174 -1.22 8.02 9.95
CA ALA A 174 -1.73 9.21 10.64
C ALA A 174 -0.93 10.46 10.29
N ASN A 175 -1.58 11.62 10.38
CA ASN A 175 -0.94 12.91 10.10
C ASN A 175 0.14 13.22 11.14
N GLY A 176 1.32 13.64 10.68
CA GLY A 176 2.38 14.14 11.54
C GLY A 176 2.39 15.65 11.72
N CYS A 177 3.33 16.12 12.54
CA CYS A 177 3.56 17.56 12.71
C CYS A 177 3.97 18.24 11.40
N ALA A 178 4.83 17.57 10.63
CA ALA A 178 5.47 18.15 9.44
C ALA A 178 5.03 17.50 8.12
N ARG A 179 4.45 16.30 8.17
CA ARG A 179 4.05 15.54 6.98
C ARG A 179 2.65 14.97 7.16
N SER A 180 1.85 15.04 6.11
CA SER A 180 0.53 14.41 6.07
C SER A 180 0.64 12.87 6.02
N ARG A 181 -0.44 12.18 6.36
CA ARG A 181 -0.56 10.73 6.15
C ARG A 181 -0.57 10.38 4.67
N ASN A 182 -0.39 9.10 4.37
CA ASN A 182 -0.34 8.57 3.01
C ASN A 182 -1.48 7.60 2.69
N VAL A 183 -2.24 7.14 3.69
CA VAL A 183 -3.36 6.20 3.50
C VAL A 183 -4.68 6.96 3.57
N PHE A 184 -5.50 6.78 2.53
CA PHE A 184 -6.79 7.45 2.38
C PHE A 184 -7.89 6.49 1.92
N LEU A 185 -9.13 6.80 2.28
CA LEU A 185 -10.31 6.18 1.68
C LEU A 185 -10.93 7.14 0.66
N LEU A 186 -11.26 6.65 -0.53
CA LEU A 186 -11.92 7.45 -1.56
C LEU A 186 -12.81 6.55 -2.43
N ASP A 187 -14.09 6.89 -2.54
CA ASP A 187 -15.08 6.19 -3.38
C ASP A 187 -15.13 4.65 -3.17
N GLY A 188 -14.98 4.20 -1.93
CA GLY A 188 -14.95 2.76 -1.60
C GLY A 188 -13.61 2.06 -1.86
N TYR A 189 -12.56 2.81 -2.21
CA TYR A 189 -11.20 2.30 -2.37
C TYR A 189 -10.30 2.74 -1.21
N VAL A 190 -9.33 1.87 -0.89
CA VAL A 190 -8.16 2.25 -0.10
C VAL A 190 -7.06 2.66 -1.07
N MET A 191 -6.48 3.84 -0.89
CA MET A 191 -5.34 4.29 -1.68
C MET A 191 -4.16 4.66 -0.80
N THR A 192 -2.96 4.37 -1.29
CA THR A 192 -1.70 4.90 -0.76
C THR A 192 -1.19 5.98 -1.69
N VAL A 193 -0.68 7.09 -1.15
CA VAL A 193 -0.18 8.20 -1.95
C VAL A 193 1.28 8.43 -1.60
N THR A 194 2.16 8.28 -2.60
CA THR A 194 3.61 8.50 -2.46
C THR A 194 4.04 9.76 -3.19
N PHE A 195 5.12 10.37 -2.71
CA PHE A 195 5.81 11.44 -3.41
C PHE A 195 7.02 10.88 -4.13
N TYR A 196 7.29 11.41 -5.31
CA TYR A 196 8.59 11.28 -5.95
C TYR A 196 9.24 12.67 -6.07
N ASN A 197 10.44 12.82 -5.51
CA ASN A 197 11.29 13.99 -5.69
C ASN A 197 12.71 13.49 -6.03
N LYS A 198 13.18 13.68 -7.26
CA LYS A 198 14.57 13.36 -7.66
C LYS A 198 15.34 14.58 -8.18
N THR A 199 14.77 15.79 -8.19
CA THR A 199 15.47 16.94 -8.80
C THR A 199 15.33 18.23 -8.00
N ASP A 200 16.29 18.46 -7.11
CA ASP A 200 16.66 19.81 -6.63
C ASP A 200 17.38 20.66 -7.72
N ALA A 201 17.43 20.18 -8.98
CA ALA A 201 18.07 20.87 -10.10
C ALA A 201 17.09 21.51 -11.11
N GLY A 202 15.77 21.41 -10.89
CA GLY A 202 14.78 21.97 -11.82
C GLY A 202 13.54 22.39 -11.07
N TRP A 203 12.91 23.46 -11.53
CA TRP A 203 11.68 24.07 -11.00
C TRP A 203 10.42 23.18 -11.13
N ASP A 204 10.55 21.87 -10.94
CA ASP A 204 9.44 20.92 -11.10
C ASP A 204 8.82 20.56 -9.74
N SER A 205 7.50 20.67 -9.66
CA SER A 205 6.73 20.27 -8.48
C SER A 205 6.87 18.77 -8.20
N PRO A 206 6.82 18.31 -6.93
CA PRO A 206 6.91 16.89 -6.59
C PRO A 206 5.85 16.07 -7.35
N LYS A 207 6.24 14.93 -7.93
CA LYS A 207 5.29 14.05 -8.61
C LYS A 207 4.53 13.23 -7.58
N ILE A 208 3.21 13.44 -7.50
CA ILE A 208 2.31 12.67 -6.63
C ILE A 208 1.73 11.48 -7.38
N VAL A 209 1.87 10.29 -6.78
CA VAL A 209 1.37 9.04 -7.35
C VAL A 209 0.42 8.34 -6.36
N PRO A 210 -0.90 8.43 -6.57
CA PRO A 210 -1.89 7.60 -5.90
C PRO A 210 -1.82 6.17 -6.43
N ARG A 211 -1.92 5.20 -5.51
CA ARG A 211 -1.93 3.76 -5.79
C ARG A 211 -3.14 3.16 -5.11
N PHE A 212 -4.10 2.71 -5.89
CA PHE A 212 -5.32 2.09 -5.37
C PHE A 212 -5.03 0.62 -5.08
N LEU A 213 -5.44 0.14 -3.91
CA LEU A 213 -5.25 -1.25 -3.51
C LEU A 213 -6.42 -2.12 -4.01
N PRO A 214 -6.18 -3.40 -4.37
CA PRO A 214 -7.26 -4.35 -4.59
C PRO A 214 -8.07 -4.54 -3.31
N TRP A 215 -9.34 -4.95 -3.45
CA TRP A 215 -10.28 -5.06 -2.33
C TRP A 215 -9.72 -5.84 -1.15
N ARG A 216 -9.16 -7.03 -1.40
CA ARG A 216 -8.58 -7.92 -0.37
C ARG A 216 -7.43 -7.23 0.39
N VAL A 217 -6.50 -6.59 -0.32
CA VAL A 217 -5.35 -5.89 0.27
C VAL A 217 -5.80 -4.62 1.01
N GLY A 218 -6.79 -3.90 0.46
CA GLY A 218 -7.43 -2.77 1.13
C GLY A 218 -8.09 -3.18 2.45
N GLN A 219 -8.82 -4.30 2.46
CA GLN A 219 -9.39 -4.88 3.68
C GLN A 219 -8.32 -5.20 4.71
N LEU A 220 -7.22 -5.86 4.31
CA LEU A 220 -6.10 -6.15 5.20
C LEU A 220 -5.48 -4.87 5.79
N MET A 221 -5.20 -3.87 4.95
CA MET A 221 -4.63 -2.60 5.38
C MET A 221 -5.54 -1.88 6.39
N ALA A 222 -6.81 -1.67 6.03
CA ALA A 222 -7.74 -0.95 6.89
C ALA A 222 -8.03 -1.73 8.18
N SER A 223 -8.24 -3.05 8.09
CA SER A 223 -8.49 -3.89 9.27
C SER A 223 -7.27 -3.93 10.20
N TYR A 224 -6.06 -3.97 9.66
CA TYR A 224 -4.85 -3.86 10.46
C TYR A 224 -4.80 -2.55 11.26
N LEU A 225 -5.04 -1.42 10.59
CA LEU A 225 -5.04 -0.10 11.22
C LEU A 225 -6.17 0.07 12.26
N VAL A 226 -7.35 -0.53 12.02
CA VAL A 226 -8.50 -0.46 12.94
C VAL A 226 -8.32 -1.38 14.16
N TYR A 227 -7.89 -2.62 13.95
CA TYR A 227 -8.00 -3.67 14.98
C TYR A 227 -6.67 -4.05 15.62
N VAL A 228 -5.61 -4.17 14.82
CA VAL A 228 -4.36 -4.81 15.25
C VAL A 228 -3.35 -3.78 15.71
N GLU A 229 -3.16 -2.68 14.97
CA GLU A 229 -2.15 -1.67 15.33
C GLU A 229 -2.41 -1.01 16.69
N PRO A 230 -3.65 -0.58 17.04
CA PRO A 230 -3.93 -0.06 18.38
C PRO A 230 -3.65 -1.08 19.49
N LEU A 231 -4.00 -2.34 19.26
CA LEU A 231 -3.73 -3.43 20.22
C LEU A 231 -2.23 -3.71 20.34
N ALA A 232 -1.50 -3.75 19.23
CA ALA A 232 -0.05 -3.97 19.23
C ALA A 232 0.68 -2.85 19.97
N LYS A 233 0.27 -1.59 19.75
CA LYS A 233 0.78 -0.43 20.51
C LYS A 233 0.51 -0.59 22.01
N PHE A 234 -0.73 -0.87 22.40
CA PHE A 234 -1.10 -1.11 23.80
C PHE A 234 -0.26 -2.23 24.44
N LEU A 235 -0.05 -3.34 23.72
CA LEU A 235 0.74 -4.46 24.23
C LEU A 235 2.23 -4.11 24.38
N ARG A 236 2.81 -3.33 23.46
CA ARG A 236 4.20 -2.83 23.57
C ARG A 236 4.38 -1.98 24.82
N ASP A 237 3.46 -1.03 25.04
CA ASP A 237 3.47 -0.15 26.22
C ASP A 237 3.32 -0.98 27.51
N ALA A 238 2.44 -1.98 27.50
CA ALA A 238 2.16 -2.83 28.66
C ALA A 238 3.35 -3.72 29.10
N ILE A 239 4.29 -4.04 28.20
CA ILE A 239 5.51 -4.79 28.52
C ILE A 239 6.74 -3.88 28.69
N GLY A 240 6.55 -2.56 28.75
CA GLY A 240 7.62 -1.59 28.99
C GLY A 240 8.54 -1.34 27.79
N HIS A 241 8.15 -1.74 26.58
CA HIS A 241 8.88 -1.40 25.37
C HIS A 241 8.48 0.01 24.93
N GLN A 242 9.41 0.97 24.97
CA GLN A 242 9.17 2.31 24.42
C GLN A 242 9.07 2.19 22.90
N SER A 243 7.88 2.47 22.35
CA SER A 243 7.68 2.44 20.91
C SER A 243 8.12 3.77 20.30
N HIS A 244 9.24 3.77 19.58
CA HIS A 244 9.63 4.88 18.69
C HIS A 244 8.89 4.84 17.33
N GLY A 245 8.06 3.82 17.11
CA GLY A 245 7.21 3.66 15.94
C GLY A 245 6.07 4.68 15.94
N GLY A 246 6.34 5.86 15.38
CA GLY A 246 5.40 6.98 15.25
C GLY A 246 4.25 6.72 14.27
N GLU A 247 3.96 7.68 13.39
CA GLU A 247 2.83 7.59 12.44
C GLU A 247 3.09 6.64 11.24
N TYR A 248 4.25 5.99 11.19
CA TYR A 248 4.67 5.11 10.10
C TYR A 248 4.00 3.74 10.17
N ILE A 249 3.69 3.17 9.01
CA ILE A 249 3.11 1.82 8.92
C ILE A 249 4.21 0.75 9.10
N TRP A 250 5.39 1.01 8.52
CA TRP A 250 6.52 0.09 8.47
C TRP A 250 7.62 0.54 9.41
N ALA A 251 7.52 0.16 10.68
CA ALA A 251 8.49 0.55 11.70
C ALA A 251 8.64 -0.52 12.78
N ASP A 252 9.83 -0.65 13.35
CA ASP A 252 10.06 -1.42 14.57
C ASP A 252 10.54 -0.50 15.70
N GLU A 253 11.13 -1.09 16.74
CA GLU A 253 11.63 -0.37 17.90
C GLU A 253 12.80 0.57 17.54
N ALA A 254 13.55 0.27 16.48
CA ALA A 254 14.67 1.09 16.00
C ALA A 254 14.21 2.24 15.09
N GLY A 255 12.98 2.19 14.58
CA GLY A 255 12.41 3.22 13.72
C GLY A 255 11.80 2.67 12.43
N PRO A 256 11.58 3.53 11.41
CA PRO A 256 11.09 3.10 10.11
C PRO A 256 11.99 2.04 9.46
N TRP A 257 11.40 1.09 8.74
CA TRP A 257 12.16 0.10 7.98
C TRP A 257 12.91 0.74 6.80
N ASP A 258 14.03 0.13 6.44
CA ASP A 258 14.92 0.55 5.36
C ASP A 258 14.71 -0.27 4.07
N THR A 259 15.33 0.18 2.96
CA THR A 259 15.22 -0.50 1.67
C THR A 259 15.83 -1.91 1.70
N SER A 260 16.78 -2.18 2.60
CA SER A 260 17.36 -3.52 2.79
C SER A 260 16.28 -4.53 3.23
N LYS A 261 15.36 -4.10 4.12
CA LYS A 261 14.22 -4.91 4.56
C LYS A 261 13.29 -5.25 3.40
N LEU A 262 12.87 -4.27 2.60
CA LEU A 262 12.03 -4.50 1.42
C LEU A 262 12.70 -5.44 0.43
N THR A 263 13.99 -5.22 0.16
CA THR A 263 14.79 -6.07 -0.73
C THR A 263 14.82 -7.52 -0.27
N SER A 264 14.99 -7.75 1.04
CA SER A 264 14.98 -9.10 1.62
C SER A 264 13.61 -9.79 1.47
N ILE A 265 12.52 -9.05 1.70
CA ILE A 265 11.15 -9.57 1.57
C ILE A 265 10.84 -9.95 0.12
N LEU A 266 11.21 -9.08 -0.84
CA LEU A 266 11.00 -9.33 -2.26
C LEU A 266 11.79 -10.54 -2.72
N LYS A 267 13.10 -10.60 -2.43
CA LYS A 267 13.95 -11.74 -2.79
C LYS A 267 13.43 -13.05 -2.21
N GLN A 268 13.06 -13.06 -0.93
CA GLN A 268 12.53 -14.26 -0.30
C GLN A 268 11.29 -14.77 -1.04
N ARG A 269 10.34 -13.88 -1.33
CA ARG A 269 9.06 -14.27 -1.94
C ARG A 269 9.22 -14.66 -3.40
N THR A 270 9.96 -13.88 -4.18
CA THR A 270 10.19 -14.16 -5.60
C THR A 270 11.07 -15.38 -5.78
N GLY A 271 12.04 -15.61 -4.89
CA GLY A 271 12.87 -16.82 -4.89
C GLY A 271 12.02 -18.07 -4.64
N GLN A 272 11.13 -18.02 -3.65
CA GLN A 272 10.23 -19.12 -3.31
C GLN A 272 9.23 -19.46 -4.43
N ASP A 273 8.54 -18.46 -4.99
CA ASP A 273 7.41 -18.70 -5.90
C ASP A 273 7.79 -18.64 -7.39
N LEU A 274 8.80 -17.85 -7.76
CA LEU A 274 9.25 -17.67 -9.15
C LEU A 274 10.58 -18.39 -9.44
N GLY A 275 11.33 -18.80 -8.41
CA GLY A 275 12.69 -19.31 -8.57
C GLY A 275 13.68 -18.21 -8.99
N GLN A 276 13.40 -16.94 -8.67
CA GLN A 276 14.22 -15.79 -9.06
C GLN A 276 14.32 -14.80 -7.90
N ASP A 277 15.54 -14.40 -7.52
CA ASP A 277 15.76 -13.45 -6.43
C ASP A 277 15.70 -12.01 -6.94
N LEU A 278 14.50 -11.44 -6.96
CA LEU A 278 14.25 -10.07 -7.40
C LEU A 278 14.32 -9.13 -6.20
N GLY A 279 15.39 -8.34 -6.12
CA GLY A 279 15.44 -7.19 -5.21
C GLY A 279 14.56 -6.03 -5.68
N THR A 280 14.48 -4.95 -4.90
CA THR A 280 13.60 -3.79 -5.14
C THR A 280 13.69 -3.26 -6.58
N LEU A 281 14.90 -2.96 -7.07
CA LEU A 281 15.11 -2.43 -8.42
C LEU A 281 14.68 -3.43 -9.51
N LYS A 282 15.17 -4.68 -9.45
CA LYS A 282 14.84 -5.72 -10.45
C LYS A 282 13.34 -6.02 -10.48
N PHE A 283 12.71 -6.07 -9.31
CA PHE A 283 11.26 -6.28 -9.21
C PHE A 283 10.50 -5.12 -9.87
N ARG A 284 10.91 -3.88 -9.61
CA ARG A 284 10.31 -2.69 -10.23
C ARG A 284 10.46 -2.72 -11.74
N HIS A 285 11.64 -3.06 -12.25
CA HIS A 285 11.90 -3.24 -13.69
C HIS A 285 10.96 -4.30 -14.30
N ALA A 286 10.80 -5.43 -13.61
CA ALA A 286 9.90 -6.50 -14.02
C ALA A 286 8.44 -6.03 -14.07
N ALA A 287 7.94 -5.46 -12.96
CA ALA A 287 6.57 -5.02 -12.85
C ALA A 287 6.21 -3.93 -13.88
N VAL A 288 7.12 -3.00 -14.17
CA VAL A 288 6.90 -1.99 -15.22
C VAL A 288 6.87 -2.63 -16.61
N GLY A 289 7.78 -3.57 -16.90
CA GLY A 289 7.76 -4.32 -18.15
C GLY A 289 6.45 -5.10 -18.34
N ILE A 290 6.00 -5.79 -17.30
CA ILE A 290 4.73 -6.54 -17.29
C ILE A 290 3.55 -5.58 -17.46
N GLY A 291 3.48 -4.52 -16.68
CA GLY A 291 2.38 -3.56 -16.78
C GLY A 291 2.33 -2.84 -18.13
N ARG A 292 3.48 -2.53 -18.74
CA ARG A 292 3.53 -2.02 -20.11
C ARG A 292 2.87 -2.98 -21.11
N GLN A 293 3.13 -4.27 -20.96
CA GLN A 293 2.63 -5.31 -21.86
C GLN A 293 1.14 -5.61 -21.67
N PHE A 294 0.66 -5.67 -20.42
CA PHE A 294 -0.68 -6.15 -20.09
C PHE A 294 -1.68 -5.06 -19.69
N VAL A 295 -1.21 -3.89 -19.27
CA VAL A 295 -2.05 -2.72 -18.94
C VAL A 295 -1.99 -1.68 -20.05
N GLY A 296 -0.78 -1.42 -20.57
CA GLY A 296 -0.54 -0.51 -21.69
C GLY A 296 0.64 0.43 -21.46
N ASP A 297 1.06 1.14 -22.51
CA ASP A 297 2.24 2.02 -22.47
C ASP A 297 2.15 3.13 -21.40
N GLU A 298 0.93 3.54 -21.03
CA GLU A 298 0.69 4.56 -20.01
C GLU A 298 1.21 4.13 -18.63
N PHE A 299 1.21 2.83 -18.33
CA PHE A 299 1.73 2.27 -17.09
C PHE A 299 3.24 2.50 -16.94
N ALA A 300 3.97 2.67 -18.05
CA ALA A 300 5.42 2.87 -18.06
C ALA A 300 5.84 4.34 -18.24
N ARG A 301 4.92 5.28 -18.49
CA ARG A 301 5.26 6.68 -18.82
C ARG A 301 6.11 7.34 -17.74
N GLY A 302 5.71 7.25 -16.46
CA GLY A 302 6.46 7.85 -15.35
C GLY A 302 7.80 7.17 -15.06
N TYR A 303 8.07 5.99 -15.62
CA TYR A 303 9.29 5.23 -15.38
C TYR A 303 10.35 5.44 -16.46
N LYS A 304 9.95 5.72 -17.70
CA LYS A 304 10.88 6.08 -18.80
C LYS A 304 11.62 7.39 -18.52
N ASP A 305 10.96 8.35 -17.89
CA ASP A 305 11.57 9.61 -17.44
C ASP A 305 12.64 9.38 -16.35
N GLU A 306 12.57 8.27 -15.62
CA GLU A 306 13.45 7.99 -14.48
C GLU A 306 14.71 7.19 -14.84
N ILE A 307 14.65 6.28 -15.83
CA ILE A 307 15.83 5.52 -16.31
C ILE A 307 16.68 6.36 -17.28
N GLY A 308 16.07 7.28 -18.03
CA GLY A 308 16.79 8.15 -18.99
C GLY A 308 17.84 9.06 -18.32
N GLU A 309 17.73 9.23 -17.00
CA GLU A 309 18.70 9.87 -16.13
C GLU A 309 19.36 8.77 -15.29
N VAL A 310 20.63 8.46 -15.60
CA VAL A 310 21.45 7.41 -14.95
C VAL A 310 21.03 7.19 -13.50
N ASP A 311 20.46 6.02 -13.20
CA ASP A 311 20.12 5.64 -11.83
C ASP A 311 21.41 5.62 -11.00
N GLU A 312 21.65 6.71 -10.26
CA GLU A 312 22.62 6.70 -9.17
C GLU A 312 22.23 5.57 -8.22
N PRO A 313 23.18 4.71 -7.82
CA PRO A 313 22.90 3.70 -6.81
C PRO A 313 22.33 4.40 -5.58
N GLU A 314 21.24 3.86 -5.01
CA GLU A 314 20.69 4.34 -3.74
C GLU A 314 21.80 4.18 -2.69
N ASP A 315 22.56 5.24 -2.42
CA ASP A 315 23.73 5.21 -1.53
C ASP A 315 23.26 4.92 -0.09
N GLU A 316 23.70 3.77 0.46
CA GLU A 316 23.38 3.28 1.81
C GLU A 316 24.16 4.03 2.91
N THR A 317 24.20 5.36 2.89
CA THR A 317 24.94 6.14 3.90
C THR A 317 24.06 7.09 4.69
N GLU A 318 23.20 6.55 5.56
CA GLU A 318 22.76 7.30 6.76
C GLU A 318 22.82 6.40 8.00
N ASP A 319 23.59 6.82 9.00
CA ASP A 319 23.74 6.18 10.31
C ASP A 319 22.39 6.24 11.06
N PRO A 320 21.77 5.10 11.41
CA PRO A 320 20.49 5.03 12.13
C PRO A 320 20.46 5.83 13.44
N LEU A 321 21.62 6.07 14.07
CA LEU A 321 21.71 6.85 15.30
C LEU A 321 21.44 8.35 15.10
N GLU A 322 21.77 8.94 13.94
CA GLU A 322 21.56 10.38 13.70
C GLU A 322 20.07 10.74 13.55
N MET A 323 19.25 9.86 12.97
CA MET A 323 17.80 10.03 12.89
C MET A 323 17.10 9.92 14.25
N SER A 324 17.64 9.12 15.18
CA SER A 324 17.03 8.87 16.49
C SER A 324 17.28 10.01 17.50
N ALA A 325 18.37 10.77 17.34
CA ALA A 325 18.81 11.77 18.31
C ALA A 325 18.20 13.18 18.13
N GLY A 326 17.30 13.39 17.16
CA GLY A 326 16.70 14.70 16.90
C GLY A 326 17.68 15.79 16.46
N ARG A 327 18.95 15.42 16.21
CA ARG A 327 19.99 16.30 15.66
C ARG A 327 20.21 15.96 14.18
N GLY A 328 19.15 16.05 13.38
CA GLY A 328 19.34 16.11 11.93
C GLY A 328 20.11 17.40 11.63
N SER A 329 21.34 17.31 11.13
CA SER A 329 21.99 18.48 10.55
C SER A 329 21.04 19.06 9.51
N ALA A 330 20.96 20.39 9.40
CA ALA A 330 20.11 21.05 8.41
C ALA A 330 20.33 20.53 6.98
N MET A 331 21.46 19.87 6.72
CA MET A 331 21.79 19.24 5.44
C MET A 331 21.06 17.90 5.17
N GLY A 332 20.79 17.07 6.19
CA GLY A 332 20.02 15.82 6.01
C GLY A 332 18.53 16.07 5.77
N ALA A 333 17.98 17.09 6.44
CA ALA A 333 16.62 17.58 6.17
C ALA A 333 16.52 18.30 4.81
N SER A 334 17.62 18.88 4.31
CA SER A 334 17.68 19.62 3.04
C SER A 334 17.88 18.73 1.82
N ARG A 335 18.52 17.55 1.94
CA ARG A 335 18.75 16.63 0.79
C ARG A 335 17.48 15.89 0.34
N TYR A 336 16.49 15.77 1.22
CA TYR A 336 15.19 15.17 0.95
C TYR A 336 14.06 16.08 1.44
N ALA A 337 14.07 17.34 1.00
CA ALA A 337 12.99 18.29 1.23
C ALA A 337 11.74 17.87 0.44
N VAL A 338 11.09 16.78 0.87
CA VAL A 338 9.77 16.37 0.40
C VAL A 338 8.78 17.44 0.85
N PRO A 339 7.97 18.01 -0.06
CA PRO A 339 7.00 19.03 0.30
C PRO A 339 6.13 18.57 1.45
N SER A 340 5.93 19.43 2.44
CA SER A 340 5.26 19.12 3.71
C SER A 340 3.80 18.69 3.54
N ASP A 341 3.23 18.86 2.35
CA ASP A 341 1.80 18.91 2.12
C ASP A 341 1.33 18.08 0.91
N LEU A 342 1.11 16.79 1.16
CA LEU A 342 0.65 15.82 0.16
C LEU A 342 -0.70 16.18 -0.45
N VAL A 343 -1.59 16.70 0.40
CA VAL A 343 -2.96 17.05 0.03
C VAL A 343 -2.98 18.16 -1.01
N LYS A 344 -2.06 19.13 -0.94
CA LYS A 344 -2.03 20.27 -1.89
C LYS A 344 -1.76 19.84 -3.33
N HIS A 345 -1.00 18.77 -3.53
CA HIS A 345 -0.60 18.32 -4.88
C HIS A 345 -1.40 17.10 -5.34
N LEU A 346 -2.27 16.54 -4.49
CA LEU A 346 -3.18 15.46 -4.86
C LEU A 346 -4.41 16.05 -5.55
N SER A 347 -4.38 16.12 -6.88
CA SER A 347 -5.50 16.64 -7.67
C SER A 347 -6.46 15.54 -8.13
N GLN A 348 -7.70 15.93 -8.49
CA GLN A 348 -8.66 15.03 -9.12
C GLN A 348 -8.08 14.38 -10.40
N ARG A 349 -7.26 15.12 -11.18
CA ARG A 349 -6.59 14.59 -12.36
C ARG A 349 -5.64 13.44 -12.03
N ASN A 350 -4.93 13.48 -10.89
CA ASN A 350 -4.11 12.35 -10.44
C ASN A 350 -5.01 11.13 -10.17
N ILE A 351 -6.12 11.32 -9.46
CA ILE A 351 -7.07 10.24 -9.16
C ILE A 351 -7.63 9.62 -10.44
N ASP A 352 -8.11 10.45 -11.37
CA ASP A 352 -8.72 10.00 -12.63
C ASP A 352 -7.72 9.30 -13.55
N THR A 353 -6.43 9.64 -13.44
CA THR A 353 -5.35 8.99 -14.20
C THR A 353 -4.94 7.66 -13.58
N PHE A 354 -4.67 7.63 -12.27
CA PHE A 354 -4.06 6.47 -11.62
C PHE A 354 -5.08 5.41 -11.20
N ARG A 355 -6.34 5.77 -10.93
CA ARG A 355 -7.39 4.80 -10.56
C ARG A 355 -7.62 3.75 -11.65
N PRO A 356 -7.86 4.11 -12.93
CA PRO A 356 -8.04 3.11 -13.99
C PRO A 356 -6.79 2.25 -14.22
N LEU A 357 -5.59 2.82 -14.04
CA LEU A 357 -4.32 2.09 -14.18
C LEU A 357 -4.16 1.02 -13.09
N SER A 358 -4.38 1.36 -11.82
CA SER A 358 -4.39 0.37 -10.73
C SER A 358 -5.47 -0.69 -10.96
N GLN A 359 -6.68 -0.31 -11.38
CA GLN A 359 -7.75 -1.29 -11.67
C GLN A 359 -7.37 -2.26 -12.80
N SER A 360 -6.77 -1.78 -13.89
CA SER A 360 -6.31 -2.65 -14.97
C SER A 360 -5.17 -3.56 -14.53
N TRP A 361 -4.28 -3.10 -13.64
CA TRP A 361 -3.28 -3.94 -13.01
C TRP A 361 -3.90 -5.04 -12.14
N HIS A 362 -4.92 -4.71 -11.34
CA HIS A 362 -5.66 -5.70 -10.54
C HIS A 362 -6.30 -6.76 -11.45
N ARG A 363 -6.92 -6.37 -12.57
CA ARG A 363 -7.51 -7.32 -13.53
C ARG A 363 -6.47 -8.26 -14.13
N PHE A 364 -5.27 -7.77 -14.45
CA PHE A 364 -4.17 -8.62 -14.91
C PHE A 364 -3.78 -9.67 -13.87
N LEU A 365 -3.62 -9.23 -12.61
CA LEU A 365 -3.32 -10.10 -11.47
C LEU A 365 -4.46 -11.08 -11.14
N GLY A 366 -5.68 -10.83 -11.62
CA GLY A 366 -6.87 -11.61 -11.29
C GLY A 366 -7.52 -11.20 -9.97
N LEU A 367 -7.29 -9.96 -9.52
CA LEU A 367 -7.79 -9.40 -8.27
C LEU A 367 -8.96 -8.45 -8.51
N ASP A 368 -9.90 -8.44 -7.57
CA ASP A 368 -11.05 -7.55 -7.59
C ASP A 368 -10.66 -6.18 -7.02
N SER A 369 -11.01 -5.10 -7.73
CA SER A 369 -10.71 -3.73 -7.25
C SER A 369 -11.72 -3.28 -6.19
N ARG A 370 -12.95 -3.77 -6.24
CA ARG A 370 -14.02 -3.51 -5.28
C ARG A 370 -14.78 -4.80 -4.97
N LYS A 371 -15.46 -4.82 -3.82
CA LYS A 371 -16.34 -5.94 -3.45
C LYS A 371 -17.41 -6.17 -4.51
N GLY A 372 -17.49 -7.40 -5.03
CA GLY A 372 -18.48 -7.79 -6.04
C GLY A 372 -18.03 -7.63 -7.49
N ASP A 373 -16.84 -7.05 -7.74
CA ASP A 373 -16.20 -7.03 -9.06
C ASP A 373 -15.68 -8.42 -9.42
N LYS A 374 -16.51 -9.48 -9.44
CA LYS A 374 -16.00 -10.83 -9.79
C LYS A 374 -15.34 -10.78 -11.17
N VAL A 375 -14.02 -10.92 -11.23
CA VAL A 375 -13.32 -11.12 -12.51
C VAL A 375 -13.89 -12.39 -13.13
N ASN A 376 -14.58 -12.25 -14.27
CA ASN A 376 -15.27 -13.34 -14.93
C ASN A 376 -14.23 -14.36 -15.45
N LYS A 377 -13.88 -15.37 -14.63
CA LYS A 377 -12.89 -16.41 -14.94
C LYS A 377 -13.23 -17.19 -16.22
N GLN A 378 -14.48 -17.16 -16.67
CA GLN A 378 -14.97 -17.85 -17.87
C GLN A 378 -14.38 -17.36 -19.21
N LYS A 379 -13.60 -16.26 -19.24
CA LYS A 379 -12.91 -15.81 -20.47
C LYS A 379 -11.45 -16.25 -20.59
N ARG A 380 -10.87 -16.93 -19.59
CA ARG A 380 -9.50 -17.46 -19.68
C ARG A 380 -9.40 -18.78 -20.45
N ASP A 381 -10.48 -19.57 -20.51
CA ASP A 381 -10.47 -20.89 -21.15
C ASP A 381 -11.08 -20.91 -22.57
N GLY A 382 -11.49 -19.75 -23.10
CA GLY A 382 -12.18 -19.64 -24.40
C GLY A 382 -11.60 -18.61 -25.38
N ALA A 383 -10.43 -18.04 -25.09
CA ALA A 383 -9.73 -17.13 -26.01
C ALA A 383 -8.49 -17.82 -26.60
N GLU A 384 -8.66 -19.05 -27.07
CA GLU A 384 -7.89 -19.53 -28.21
C GLU A 384 -8.54 -18.94 -29.47
N MET A 385 -7.71 -18.37 -30.34
CA MET A 385 -8.02 -18.03 -31.73
C MET A 385 -8.95 -16.83 -31.97
N GLN A 386 -8.35 -15.63 -32.06
CA GLN A 386 -8.38 -14.81 -33.28
C GLN A 386 -7.49 -13.57 -33.07
N ALA A 387 -6.25 -13.66 -33.57
CA ALA A 387 -5.47 -12.47 -33.87
C ALA A 387 -6.19 -11.69 -34.97
N THR A 388 -6.70 -10.50 -34.65
CA THR A 388 -7.17 -9.56 -35.66
C THR A 388 -5.98 -9.10 -36.51
N PRO A 389 -5.96 -9.33 -37.83
CA PRO A 389 -4.90 -8.84 -38.68
C PRO A 389 -4.98 -7.32 -38.82
N ALA A 390 -3.83 -6.67 -38.83
CA ALA A 390 -3.68 -5.25 -39.11
C ALA A 390 -4.38 -4.89 -40.44
N LYS A 391 -5.40 -4.01 -40.39
CA LYS A 391 -6.09 -3.53 -41.58
C LYS A 391 -5.20 -2.54 -42.34
N LYS A 392 -4.73 -2.98 -43.52
CA LYS A 392 -4.39 -2.10 -44.64
C LYS A 392 -5.68 -1.47 -45.20
N THR A 393 -5.60 -0.19 -45.51
CA THR A 393 -6.66 0.66 -46.06
C THR A 393 -7.17 0.18 -47.42
N ARG A 394 -8.50 0.13 -47.62
CA ARG A 394 -9.10 0.32 -48.95
C ARG A 394 -10.54 0.83 -48.86
N PHE A 395 -10.85 1.70 -49.82
CA PHE A 395 -12.03 2.54 -50.01
C PHE A 395 -13.21 1.78 -50.65
N CYS A 396 -14.40 2.40 -50.58
CA CYS A 396 -15.63 2.23 -51.41
C CYS A 396 -16.86 1.48 -50.82
N LEU A 397 -17.87 2.31 -50.50
CA LEU A 397 -19.27 2.38 -50.99
C LEU A 397 -20.33 1.30 -50.64
N ALA A 398 -21.34 1.81 -49.91
CA ALA A 398 -22.81 1.69 -50.07
C ALA A 398 -23.55 0.34 -49.89
N GLY A 399 -24.61 0.38 -49.07
CA GLY A 399 -25.77 -0.52 -49.13
C GLY A 399 -26.30 -0.98 -47.76
N GLY A 400 -27.40 -0.40 -47.26
CA GLY A 400 -28.27 -1.02 -46.24
C GLY A 400 -29.31 -1.96 -46.89
N PRO A 401 -30.44 -2.32 -46.22
CA PRO A 401 -30.80 -2.14 -44.80
C PRO A 401 -31.51 -3.37 -44.17
N THR A 402 -32.06 -3.15 -42.96
CA THR A 402 -33.20 -3.83 -42.27
C THR A 402 -33.08 -5.28 -41.77
N THR A 403 -33.32 -5.49 -40.47
CA THR A 403 -34.61 -6.02 -39.93
C THR A 403 -34.66 -6.01 -38.40
N SER A 404 -35.89 -5.87 -37.91
CA SER A 404 -36.43 -5.69 -36.55
C SER A 404 -36.71 -6.99 -35.77
N ALA A 405 -36.70 -6.92 -34.43
CA ALA A 405 -37.64 -7.57 -33.48
C ALA A 405 -37.23 -7.13 -32.04
N THR A 406 -37.98 -6.42 -31.20
CA THR A 406 -39.32 -6.62 -30.58
C THR A 406 -39.31 -7.58 -29.36
N THR A 407 -39.20 -6.95 -28.17
CA THR A 407 -39.99 -7.09 -26.92
C THR A 407 -40.02 -8.39 -26.08
N CYS A 408 -39.75 -8.24 -24.77
CA CYS A 408 -40.59 -8.59 -23.59
C CYS A 408 -39.71 -8.50 -22.32
N ASP A 409 -39.97 -7.60 -21.35
CA ASP A 409 -40.87 -7.76 -20.18
C ASP A 409 -40.54 -9.00 -19.33
N GLN A 410 -40.51 -9.01 -17.99
CA GLN A 410 -40.64 -8.05 -16.89
C GLN A 410 -40.42 -8.88 -15.59
N LEU A 411 -40.28 -8.23 -14.43
CA LEU A 411 -40.39 -8.78 -13.05
C LEU A 411 -39.19 -9.60 -12.52
N GLY A 412 -38.76 -9.50 -11.26
CA GLY A 412 -39.29 -8.77 -10.12
C GLY A 412 -38.25 -8.71 -8.99
N ALA A 413 -38.24 -7.58 -8.29
CA ALA A 413 -37.42 -7.33 -7.11
C ALA A 413 -38.08 -7.95 -5.87
N VAL A 414 -37.33 -8.73 -5.10
CA VAL A 414 -37.71 -9.13 -3.74
C VAL A 414 -36.58 -8.72 -2.79
N ARG A 415 -36.89 -7.73 -1.95
CA ARG A 415 -36.11 -7.31 -0.77
C ARG A 415 -36.16 -8.44 0.27
N ALA A 416 -35.00 -8.93 0.70
CA ALA A 416 -34.87 -9.74 1.90
C ALA A 416 -34.12 -8.95 2.98
N ALA A 417 -34.83 -8.65 4.07
CA ALA A 417 -34.31 -8.01 5.27
C ALA A 417 -33.49 -9.00 6.11
N ALA A 418 -32.34 -8.57 6.62
CA ALA A 418 -31.51 -9.35 7.55
C ALA A 418 -32.05 -9.24 9.00
N PRO A 419 -32.06 -10.32 9.79
CA PRO A 419 -32.49 -10.27 11.18
C PRO A 419 -31.39 -9.76 12.11
N ALA A 420 -31.77 -8.90 13.05
CA ALA A 420 -30.93 -8.38 14.12
C ALA A 420 -30.70 -9.45 15.20
N THR A 421 -29.46 -9.89 15.35
CA THR A 421 -29.07 -10.80 16.45
C THR A 421 -28.62 -10.00 17.68
N ARG A 422 -29.43 -10.06 18.74
CA ARG A 422 -29.13 -9.55 20.08
C ARG A 422 -27.93 -10.32 20.67
N ILE A 423 -26.84 -9.62 21.00
CA ILE A 423 -25.75 -10.19 21.81
C ILE A 423 -26.07 -9.94 23.28
N ALA A 424 -26.10 -11.02 24.06
CA ALA A 424 -26.29 -11.01 25.50
C ALA A 424 -25.16 -10.26 26.22
N SER A 425 -25.52 -9.53 27.27
CA SER A 425 -24.59 -8.78 28.12
C SER A 425 -23.72 -9.72 28.96
N THR A 426 -22.54 -10.07 28.45
CA THR A 426 -21.50 -10.70 29.26
C THR A 426 -20.75 -9.61 30.01
N VAL A 427 -20.83 -9.66 31.35
CA VAL A 427 -20.16 -8.75 32.28
C VAL A 427 -18.65 -8.75 32.03
N LEU A 428 -18.12 -7.59 31.61
CA LEU A 428 -16.68 -7.34 31.49
C LEU A 428 -16.05 -7.34 32.90
N PRO A 429 -14.79 -7.79 33.06
CA PRO A 429 -14.02 -7.50 34.26
C PRO A 429 -13.86 -5.99 34.40
N THR A 430 -14.22 -5.43 35.56
CA THR A 430 -14.03 -4.01 35.88
C THR A 430 -12.54 -3.66 35.81
N MET A 431 -12.16 -2.93 34.76
CA MET A 431 -10.85 -2.29 34.59
C MET A 431 -10.97 -0.81 35.02
N PRO A 432 -9.94 -0.20 35.65
CA PRO A 432 -10.10 0.94 36.55
C PRO A 432 -10.18 2.33 35.89
N TRP A 433 -10.72 2.45 34.67
CA TRP A 433 -10.72 3.73 33.95
C TRP A 433 -12.07 4.04 33.32
N THR A 434 -13.07 4.33 34.14
CA THR A 434 -14.14 5.26 33.74
C THR A 434 -13.62 6.67 34.04
N VAL A 435 -13.19 7.38 33.01
CA VAL A 435 -12.81 8.80 33.13
C VAL A 435 -14.10 9.61 33.05
N GLU A 436 -14.55 10.12 34.19
CA GLU A 436 -15.45 11.27 34.25
C GLU A 436 -14.61 12.51 33.90
N ASP A 437 -14.93 13.15 32.77
CA ASP A 437 -14.35 14.42 32.36
C ASP A 437 -14.98 15.55 33.19
N GLU A 438 -14.20 16.12 34.11
CA GLU A 438 -14.44 17.46 34.66
C GLU A 438 -13.19 18.33 34.42
N PRO A 439 -13.29 19.49 33.75
CA PRO A 439 -12.11 20.26 33.39
C PRO A 439 -11.59 21.07 34.59
N ARG A 440 -10.40 20.71 35.09
CA ARG A 440 -9.66 21.56 36.02
C ARG A 440 -9.17 22.82 35.29
N ARG A 441 -9.69 23.98 35.72
CA ARG A 441 -9.15 25.31 35.39
C ARG A 441 -7.68 25.39 35.80
N THR A 442 -6.79 25.57 34.84
CA THR A 442 -5.43 26.03 35.09
C THR A 442 -5.43 27.55 35.18
N GLN A 443 -5.09 28.08 36.36
CA GLN A 443 -4.80 29.50 36.56
C GLN A 443 -3.43 29.82 35.95
N SER A 444 -3.36 30.86 35.12
CA SER A 444 -2.12 31.43 34.59
C SER A 444 -1.46 32.34 35.65
N PRO A 445 -0.13 32.36 35.79
CA PRO A 445 0.55 33.34 36.65
C PRO A 445 0.67 34.71 35.97
N PRO A 446 0.77 35.83 36.73
CA PRO A 446 0.73 37.17 36.17
C PRO A 446 2.08 37.60 35.55
N LEU A 447 1.98 38.35 34.46
CA LEU A 447 3.06 39.06 33.78
C LEU A 447 3.51 40.25 34.65
N HIS A 448 4.79 40.31 35.02
CA HIS A 448 5.43 41.52 35.52
C HIS A 448 5.87 42.39 34.34
N GLY A 449 5.42 43.65 34.33
CA GLY A 449 5.79 44.67 33.37
C GLY A 449 7.20 45.19 33.60
N PHE A 450 7.87 45.51 32.49
CA PHE A 450 9.02 46.41 32.45
C PHE A 450 8.48 47.83 32.24
N ASP A 451 8.81 48.72 33.18
CA ASP A 451 9.21 50.09 32.88
C ASP A 451 10.75 50.14 32.89
#